data_AF-A0A957UG06-F1
#
_entry.id   AF-A0A957UG06-F1
#
_cell.length_a   1.000
_cell.length_b   1.000
_cell.length_c   1.000
_cell.angle_alpha   90.00
_cell.angle_beta   90.00
_cell.angle_gamma   90.00
#
_symmetry.space_group_name_H-M   'P 1'
#
loop_
_entity.id
_entity.type
_entity.pdbx_description
1 polymer ?
#
loop_
_entity_poly.entity_id
_entity_poly.type
_entity_poly.pdbx_seq_one_letter_code
_entity_poly.pdbx_strand_id
1 'polypeptide(L)'
;SRAAAVVTETTTAPPTPTALPSLAAYDVGAIVAGFQLPEGGAVDPADADLQIERFYLQFQSELEESMRPLRFRAGLLGPAEVGRIEGKTPDEREQQAARLARDYAADLVVYGVMTYDDLTNQLRIQPEYYVVPESFGDALEMTGAFRFGSPIGVSMPINRGLGVERELSARAASLAQVMVGLSLFLLEHDYQGALTAFEAAAALPGWEKMEGREVVDLLIGNTQLALAVEAAAACDREGVLARLDEALLHFDSAGQQAPSYARAYAGKASAHYLASVWAPEDSANCQFESVDLASLQLAKEDIAAAQQASEQPKEIGVRSRMLLTEAQIGFMDWWSTTADQTLELLKQQPFWATTEKIIANYENGDNVSVGQVASDARLLRGQGLFAVGDCWSAQDEFDAALAIAETAPERRMEVWSLKGDCFVELQQTSAASDAYNQALQIARQLGSADDIAYFEAARRQLSAPAAP
;
A
#
# COMPACT_ATOMS: atom_id res chain seq x y z
N SER A 1 50.82 25.39 64.38
CA SER A 1 50.92 24.71 63.07
C SER A 1 49.81 23.68 62.93
N ARG A 2 48.81 23.96 62.09
CA ARG A 2 47.97 22.98 61.37
C ARG A 2 47.06 23.77 60.43
N ALA A 3 47.40 23.75 59.14
CA ALA A 3 46.56 24.23 58.06
C ALA A 3 45.64 23.09 57.61
N ALA A 4 44.35 23.37 57.48
CA ALA A 4 43.37 22.45 56.91
C ALA A 4 43.39 22.57 55.39
N ALA A 5 43.57 21.44 54.70
CA ALA A 5 43.44 21.35 53.25
C ALA A 5 41.96 21.11 52.91
N VAL A 6 41.40 21.98 52.06
CA VAL A 6 40.08 21.81 51.45
C VAL A 6 40.28 20.93 50.21
N VAL A 7 39.62 19.78 50.17
CA VAL A 7 39.55 18.90 49.01
C VAL A 7 38.40 19.40 48.14
N THR A 8 38.72 19.91 46.96
CA THR A 8 37.75 20.17 45.90
C THR A 8 37.47 18.86 45.15
N GLU A 9 36.30 18.27 45.39
CA GLU A 9 35.74 17.24 44.54
C GLU A 9 35.50 17.81 43.13
N THR A 10 36.09 17.15 42.14
CA THR A 10 35.88 17.49 40.73
C THR A 10 34.65 16.72 40.26
N THR A 11 33.52 17.41 40.14
CA THR A 11 32.28 16.83 39.62
C THR A 11 32.46 16.53 38.13
N THR A 12 32.65 15.27 37.78
CA THR A 12 32.60 14.79 36.39
C THR A 12 31.19 14.96 35.87
N ALA A 13 31.01 15.72 34.79
CA ALA A 13 29.74 15.86 34.10
C ALA A 13 29.21 14.47 33.65
N PRO A 14 27.90 14.22 33.73
CA PRO A 14 27.32 12.98 33.22
C PRO A 14 27.61 12.84 31.71
N PRO A 15 27.85 11.62 31.20
CA PRO A 15 28.08 11.40 29.79
C PRO A 15 26.88 11.91 28.99
N THR A 16 27.16 12.68 27.94
CA THR A 16 26.16 13.11 26.96
C THR A 16 25.50 11.85 26.39
N PRO A 17 24.16 11.74 26.37
CA PRO A 17 23.49 10.59 25.78
C PRO A 17 23.93 10.44 24.33
N THR A 18 24.52 9.29 23.99
CA THR A 18 24.88 8.94 22.62
C THR A 18 23.59 8.95 21.79
N ALA A 19 23.57 9.74 20.72
CA ALA A 19 22.44 9.74 19.80
C ALA A 19 22.21 8.33 19.24
N LEU A 20 20.95 7.90 19.14
CA LEU A 20 20.60 6.63 18.52
C LEU A 20 21.11 6.60 17.07
N PRO A 21 21.56 5.43 16.55
CA PRO A 21 21.84 5.30 15.13
C PRO A 21 20.55 5.57 14.33
N SER A 22 20.68 6.21 13.17
CA SER A 22 19.55 6.52 12.29
C SER A 22 19.73 5.87 10.93
N LEU A 23 18.63 5.34 10.40
CA LEU A 23 18.56 4.71 9.09
C LEU A 23 18.12 5.67 7.96
N ALA A 24 17.86 6.94 8.27
CA ALA A 24 17.40 7.94 7.29
C ALA A 24 18.38 8.21 6.13
N ALA A 25 19.63 7.76 6.23
CA ALA A 25 20.63 7.93 5.18
C ALA A 25 20.58 6.83 4.11
N TYR A 26 19.83 5.76 4.36
CA TYR A 26 19.68 4.60 3.48
C TYR A 26 18.47 4.78 2.56
N ASP A 27 18.49 4.08 1.43
CA ASP A 27 17.34 4.08 0.52
C ASP A 27 16.24 3.16 1.06
N VAL A 28 16.64 2.16 1.87
CA VAL A 28 15.74 1.26 2.61
C VAL A 28 16.34 0.95 3.97
N GLY A 29 15.63 1.27 5.05
CA GLY A 29 16.02 0.97 6.43
C GLY A 29 15.19 -0.14 7.04
N ALA A 30 15.82 -1.18 7.59
CA ALA A 30 15.14 -2.24 8.31
C ALA A 30 15.71 -2.46 9.71
N ILE A 31 14.86 -2.92 10.61
CA ILE A 31 15.21 -3.29 11.98
C ILE A 31 14.80 -4.74 12.22
N VAL A 32 15.65 -5.51 12.91
CA VAL A 32 15.26 -6.79 13.51
C VAL A 32 15.32 -6.66 15.02
N ALA A 33 14.16 -6.67 15.67
CA ALA A 33 14.03 -6.61 17.12
C ALA A 33 13.97 -8.01 17.74
N GLY A 34 14.34 -8.10 19.02
CA GLY A 34 14.14 -9.31 19.82
C GLY A 34 12.65 -9.68 19.93
N PHE A 35 12.35 -10.98 20.00
CA PHE A 35 10.98 -11.48 20.06
C PHE A 35 10.45 -11.55 21.49
N GLN A 36 9.17 -11.29 21.71
CA GLN A 36 8.58 -11.43 23.04
C GLN A 36 8.74 -12.87 23.59
N LEU A 37 9.16 -13.00 24.85
CA LEU A 37 9.33 -14.28 25.53
C LEU A 37 8.02 -14.75 26.20
N PRO A 38 7.81 -16.07 26.35
CA PRO A 38 6.64 -16.60 27.06
C PRO A 38 6.68 -16.24 28.54
N GLU A 39 5.49 -16.01 29.12
CA GLU A 39 5.35 -15.81 30.56
C GLU A 39 5.82 -17.05 31.35
N GLY A 40 6.38 -16.85 32.54
CA GLY A 40 6.78 -17.95 33.42
C GLY A 40 8.19 -18.52 33.18
N GLY A 41 8.97 -17.97 32.26
CA GLY A 41 10.38 -18.32 32.11
C GLY A 41 10.64 -19.71 31.51
N ALA A 42 9.70 -20.20 30.70
CA ALA A 42 9.82 -21.49 29.99
C ALA A 42 10.98 -21.52 28.97
N VAL A 43 11.51 -20.36 28.61
CA VAL A 43 12.62 -20.17 27.67
C VAL A 43 13.68 -19.29 28.33
N ASP A 44 14.94 -19.71 28.25
CA ASP A 44 16.07 -18.87 28.65
C ASP A 44 16.22 -17.71 27.66
N PRO A 45 16.20 -16.44 28.12
CA PRO A 45 16.40 -15.29 27.25
C PRO A 45 17.63 -15.38 26.36
N ALA A 46 18.74 -15.97 26.85
CA ALA A 46 19.97 -16.10 26.08
C ALA A 46 19.83 -17.06 24.89
N ASP A 47 19.09 -18.16 25.07
CA ASP A 47 18.80 -19.10 23.99
C ASP A 47 17.88 -18.47 22.93
N ALA A 48 16.89 -17.68 23.35
CA ALA A 48 16.01 -16.95 22.45
C ALA A 48 16.78 -15.89 21.64
N ASP A 49 17.63 -15.10 22.30
CA ASP A 49 18.44 -14.06 21.66
C ASP A 49 19.41 -14.65 20.65
N LEU A 50 19.99 -15.82 20.92
CA LEU A 50 20.84 -16.52 19.97
C LEU A 50 20.09 -16.91 18.68
N GLN A 51 18.82 -17.31 18.77
CA GLN A 51 18.03 -17.65 17.58
C GLN A 51 17.70 -16.40 16.75
N ILE A 52 17.38 -15.29 17.41
CA ILE A 52 17.08 -14.03 16.70
C ILE A 52 18.34 -13.44 16.07
N GLU A 53 19.49 -13.52 16.74
CA GLU A 53 20.76 -13.08 16.17
C GLU A 53 21.12 -13.88 14.90
N ARG A 54 20.88 -15.19 14.90
CA ARG A 54 21.08 -16.02 13.70
C ARG A 54 20.12 -15.64 12.57
N PHE A 55 18.85 -15.42 12.89
CA PHE A 55 17.87 -14.94 11.91
C PHE A 55 18.31 -13.60 11.32
N TYR A 56 18.74 -12.65 12.16
CA TYR A 56 19.25 -11.35 11.76
C TYR A 56 20.45 -11.47 10.81
N LEU A 57 21.45 -12.26 11.15
CA LEU A 57 22.64 -12.44 10.31
C LEU A 57 22.30 -13.09 8.97
N GLN A 58 21.39 -14.07 8.95
CA GLN A 58 20.91 -14.67 7.71
C GLN A 58 20.17 -13.64 6.86
N PHE A 59 19.22 -12.92 7.47
CA PHE A 59 18.45 -11.89 6.79
C PHE A 59 19.34 -10.79 6.21
N GLN A 60 20.35 -10.34 6.97
CA GLN A 60 21.34 -9.38 6.51
C GLN A 60 22.06 -9.89 5.26
N SER A 61 22.58 -11.11 5.30
CA SER A 61 23.30 -11.71 4.17
C SER A 61 22.41 -11.80 2.92
N GLU A 62 21.18 -12.30 3.06
CA GLU A 62 20.23 -12.47 1.96
C GLU A 62 19.81 -11.12 1.37
N LEU A 63 19.55 -10.13 2.22
CA LEU A 63 19.16 -8.79 1.81
C LEU A 63 20.30 -8.08 1.07
N GLU A 64 21.52 -8.13 1.61
CA GLU A 64 22.70 -7.55 0.95
C GLU A 64 22.96 -8.20 -0.42
N GLU A 65 22.87 -9.52 -0.52
CA GLU A 65 23.04 -10.25 -1.77
C GLU A 65 21.97 -9.85 -2.80
N SER A 66 20.71 -9.78 -2.37
CA SER A 66 19.58 -9.50 -3.26
C SER A 66 19.47 -8.03 -3.68
N MET A 67 19.91 -7.09 -2.83
CA MET A 67 19.89 -5.65 -3.11
C MET A 67 21.10 -5.18 -3.94
N ARG A 68 22.22 -5.91 -3.93
CA ARG A 68 23.45 -5.55 -4.64
C ARG A 68 23.27 -5.21 -6.14
N PRO A 69 22.46 -5.95 -6.92
CA PRO A 69 22.22 -5.63 -8.33
C PRO A 69 21.45 -4.32 -8.53
N LEU A 70 20.62 -3.93 -7.55
CA LEU A 70 19.70 -2.80 -7.62
C LEU A 70 20.36 -1.46 -7.28
N ARG A 71 21.60 -1.49 -6.75
CA ARG A 71 22.36 -0.31 -6.30
C ARG A 71 21.68 0.50 -5.19
N PHE A 72 20.67 -0.07 -4.53
CA PHE A 72 20.10 0.49 -3.30
C PHE A 72 21.07 0.33 -2.13
N ARG A 73 21.08 1.32 -1.26
CA ARG A 73 21.77 1.27 0.03
C ARG A 73 20.76 0.79 1.06
N ALA A 74 20.87 -0.49 1.43
CA ALA A 74 20.11 -1.05 2.54
C ALA A 74 20.84 -0.78 3.88
N GLY A 75 20.12 -0.29 4.87
CA GLY A 75 20.59 -0.16 6.24
C GLY A 75 19.84 -1.13 7.14
N LEU A 76 20.56 -1.84 8.00
CA LEU A 76 19.96 -2.85 8.87
C LEU A 76 20.51 -2.70 10.30
N LEU A 77 19.60 -2.68 11.29
CA LEU A 77 19.95 -2.71 12.71
C LEU A 77 19.47 -4.01 13.35
N GLY A 78 20.31 -4.60 14.18
CA GLY A 78 20.08 -5.89 14.82
C GLY A 78 19.54 -5.80 16.26
N PRO A 79 19.12 -6.95 16.83
CA PRO A 79 18.43 -7.01 18.12
C PRO A 79 19.31 -6.50 19.29
N ALA A 80 20.63 -6.59 19.17
CA ALA A 80 21.57 -6.06 20.17
C ALA A 80 21.52 -4.52 20.30
N GLU A 81 21.16 -3.82 19.21
CA GLU A 81 21.08 -2.36 19.17
C GLU A 81 19.69 -1.86 19.53
N VAL A 82 18.66 -2.54 19.02
CA VAL A 82 17.27 -2.06 19.14
C VAL A 82 16.50 -2.64 20.32
N GLY A 83 16.98 -3.76 20.89
CA GLY A 83 16.31 -4.46 21.99
C GLY A 83 15.11 -5.30 21.55
N ARG A 84 14.22 -5.61 22.49
CA ARG A 84 13.07 -6.50 22.32
C ARG A 84 11.77 -5.71 22.22
N ILE A 85 10.85 -6.16 21.37
CA ILE A 85 9.46 -5.68 21.40
C ILE A 85 8.66 -6.52 22.39
N GLU A 86 8.01 -5.85 23.34
CA GLU A 86 7.15 -6.46 24.34
C GLU A 86 5.67 -6.12 24.08
N GLY A 87 4.74 -6.97 24.48
CA GLY A 87 3.31 -6.65 24.33
C GLY A 87 2.43 -7.89 24.38
N LYS A 88 1.45 -7.92 25.28
CA LYS A 88 0.58 -9.08 25.47
C LYS A 88 -0.37 -9.31 24.30
N THR A 89 -0.65 -8.27 23.54
CA THR A 89 -1.54 -8.30 22.38
C THR A 89 -0.78 -7.94 21.10
N PRO A 90 -1.24 -8.40 19.92
CA PRO A 90 -0.71 -7.95 18.64
C PRO A 90 -0.68 -6.41 18.51
N ASP A 91 -1.71 -5.73 18.99
CA ASP A 91 -1.83 -4.27 18.96
C ASP A 91 -0.75 -3.55 19.78
N GLU A 92 -0.43 -4.08 20.96
CA GLU A 92 0.63 -3.51 21.81
C GLU A 92 2.00 -3.63 21.11
N ARG A 93 2.25 -4.76 20.44
CA ARG A 93 3.50 -5.00 19.71
C ARG A 93 3.61 -4.14 18.46
N GLU A 94 2.54 -4.03 17.67
CA GLU A 94 2.47 -3.14 16.51
C GLU A 94 2.77 -1.68 16.90
N GLN A 95 2.16 -1.18 17.97
CA GLN A 95 2.42 0.18 18.45
C GLN A 95 3.88 0.39 18.88
N GLN A 96 4.52 -0.64 19.44
CA GLN A 96 5.94 -0.60 19.75
C GLN A 96 6.81 -0.63 18.49
N ALA A 97 6.48 -1.49 17.51
CA ALA A 97 7.17 -1.54 16.23
C ALA A 97 7.09 -0.20 15.50
N ALA A 98 5.92 0.44 15.47
CA ALA A 98 5.73 1.76 14.88
C ALA A 98 6.51 2.87 15.61
N ARG A 99 6.65 2.78 16.94
CA ARG A 99 7.52 3.71 17.70
C ARG A 99 8.98 3.50 17.33
N LEU A 100 9.43 2.24 17.30
CA LEU A 100 10.80 1.87 16.97
C LEU A 100 11.18 2.33 15.56
N ALA A 101 10.28 2.12 14.58
CA ALA A 101 10.46 2.60 13.22
C ALA A 101 10.71 4.12 13.18
N ARG A 102 9.93 4.91 13.92
CA ARG A 102 10.11 6.37 14.00
C ARG A 102 11.42 6.77 14.69
N ASP A 103 11.76 6.13 15.81
CA ASP A 103 12.93 6.49 16.61
C ASP A 103 14.24 6.30 15.84
N TYR A 104 14.28 5.28 14.97
CA TYR A 104 15.45 4.93 14.16
C TYR A 104 15.33 5.35 12.69
N ALA A 105 14.20 5.94 12.28
CA ALA A 105 13.86 6.24 10.89
C ALA A 105 13.98 5.01 9.96
N ALA A 106 13.40 3.88 10.38
CA ALA A 106 13.31 2.66 9.61
C ALA A 106 12.00 2.59 8.81
N ASP A 107 12.02 1.84 7.71
CA ASP A 107 10.91 1.58 6.81
C ASP A 107 10.22 0.23 7.14
N LEU A 108 10.99 -0.70 7.69
CA LEU A 108 10.54 -2.04 8.10
C LEU A 108 11.03 -2.38 9.52
N VAL A 109 10.16 -2.98 10.33
CA VAL A 109 10.53 -3.58 11.62
C VAL A 109 10.11 -5.04 11.64
N VAL A 110 11.06 -5.94 11.84
CA VAL A 110 10.85 -7.39 11.99
C VAL A 110 10.92 -7.74 13.46
N TYR A 111 9.95 -8.49 13.95
CA TYR A 111 9.82 -8.88 15.35
C TYR A 111 9.03 -10.19 15.45
N GLY A 112 8.57 -10.54 16.65
CA GLY A 112 7.75 -11.73 16.79
C GLY A 112 7.42 -12.06 18.24
N VAL A 113 6.70 -13.16 18.41
CA VAL A 113 6.30 -13.67 19.72
C VAL A 113 6.65 -15.15 19.84
N MET A 114 7.17 -15.51 21.01
CA MET A 114 7.43 -16.88 21.40
C MET A 114 6.36 -17.34 22.41
N THR A 115 5.68 -18.44 22.12
CA THR A 115 4.65 -19.02 22.99
C THR A 115 5.00 -20.47 23.31
N TYR A 116 4.76 -20.89 24.54
CA TYR A 116 4.99 -22.27 24.95
C TYR A 116 3.67 -23.03 24.96
N ASP A 117 3.61 -24.16 24.26
CA ASP A 117 2.46 -25.05 24.25
C ASP A 117 2.71 -26.21 25.22
N ASP A 118 2.07 -26.14 26.39
CA ASP A 118 2.19 -27.15 27.45
C ASP A 118 1.69 -28.54 27.03
N LEU A 119 0.77 -28.62 26.05
CA LEU A 119 0.18 -29.89 25.62
C LEU A 119 1.12 -30.64 24.68
N THR A 120 1.78 -29.91 23.78
CA THR A 120 2.72 -30.50 22.81
C THR A 120 4.17 -30.45 23.29
N ASN A 121 4.45 -29.73 24.39
CA ASN A 121 5.78 -29.48 24.93
C ASN A 121 6.71 -28.87 23.86
N GLN A 122 6.15 -27.94 23.08
CA GLN A 122 6.84 -27.24 22.00
C GLN A 122 6.80 -25.73 22.23
N LEU A 123 7.93 -25.08 21.94
CA LEU A 123 7.98 -23.65 21.78
C LEU A 123 7.50 -23.30 20.38
N ARG A 124 6.64 -22.30 20.23
CA ARG A 124 6.16 -21.80 18.94
C ARG A 124 6.64 -20.38 18.74
N ILE A 125 7.29 -20.14 17.60
CA ILE A 125 7.82 -18.84 17.22
C ILE A 125 6.93 -18.29 16.10
N GLN A 126 6.30 -17.15 16.32
CA GLN A 126 5.53 -16.44 15.30
C GLN A 126 6.29 -15.17 14.90
N PRO A 127 6.95 -15.16 13.73
CA PRO A 127 7.49 -13.94 13.16
C PRO A 127 6.36 -12.99 12.76
N GLU A 128 6.61 -11.71 12.99
CA GLU A 128 5.76 -10.58 12.65
C GLU A 128 6.62 -9.48 12.02
N TYR A 129 6.04 -8.63 11.20
CA TYR A 129 6.72 -7.46 10.69
C TYR A 129 5.78 -6.29 10.54
N TYR A 130 6.33 -5.09 10.56
CA TYR A 130 5.64 -3.83 10.42
C TYR A 130 6.29 -3.01 9.31
N VAL A 131 5.50 -2.62 8.31
CA VAL A 131 5.90 -1.72 7.23
C VAL A 131 5.32 -0.35 7.50
N VAL A 132 6.14 0.70 7.48
CA VAL A 132 5.74 2.07 7.81
C VAL A 132 4.83 2.65 6.72
N PRO A 133 3.59 3.04 6.99
CA PRO A 133 2.70 3.59 5.96
C PRO A 133 3.23 4.84 5.25
N GLU A 134 3.91 5.72 5.99
CA GLU A 134 4.45 6.97 5.47
C GLU A 134 5.58 6.77 4.45
N SER A 135 6.35 5.68 4.57
CA SER A 135 7.41 5.33 3.62
C SER A 135 6.87 4.65 2.36
N PHE A 136 5.61 4.18 2.37
CA PHE A 136 5.01 3.34 1.32
C PHE A 136 3.62 3.87 0.89
N GLY A 137 3.50 5.19 0.66
CA GLY A 137 2.22 5.86 0.36
C GLY A 137 1.48 5.38 -0.89
N ASP A 138 2.21 4.87 -1.89
CA ASP A 138 1.62 4.34 -3.12
C ASP A 138 1.19 2.86 -3.00
N ALA A 139 1.73 2.17 -1.99
CA ALA A 139 1.55 0.76 -1.73
C ALA A 139 0.89 0.51 -0.36
N LEU A 140 -0.05 1.37 0.06
CA LEU A 140 -0.63 1.33 1.41
C LEU A 140 -1.22 -0.05 1.76
N GLU A 141 -1.76 -0.76 0.79
CA GLU A 141 -2.28 -2.13 0.92
C GLU A 141 -1.22 -3.13 1.41
N MET A 142 0.07 -2.79 1.27
CA MET A 142 1.24 -3.55 1.68
C MET A 142 1.82 -3.08 3.03
N THR A 143 1.22 -2.07 3.67
CA THR A 143 1.74 -1.41 4.89
C THR A 143 1.03 -1.84 6.18
N GLY A 144 1.63 -1.60 7.35
CA GLY A 144 1.07 -1.98 8.64
C GLY A 144 1.72 -3.25 9.21
N ALA A 145 1.09 -3.83 10.24
CA ALA A 145 1.58 -5.04 10.90
C ALA A 145 1.02 -6.32 10.29
N PHE A 146 1.88 -7.31 10.12
CA PHE A 146 1.55 -8.58 9.51
C PHE A 146 2.22 -9.74 10.24
N ARG A 147 1.54 -10.89 10.26
CA ARG A 147 2.18 -12.16 10.56
C ARG A 147 2.97 -12.61 9.34
N PHE A 148 4.13 -13.21 9.56
CA PHE A 148 4.94 -13.75 8.47
C PHE A 148 4.99 -15.27 8.55
N GLY A 149 3.98 -15.89 7.94
CA GLY A 149 3.79 -17.33 8.00
C GLY A 149 3.06 -17.79 9.26
N SER A 150 2.83 -19.11 9.33
CA SER A 150 2.35 -19.81 10.51
C SER A 150 3.43 -19.92 11.60
N PRO A 151 3.05 -20.15 12.87
CA PRO A 151 4.01 -20.35 13.94
C PRO A 151 4.95 -21.54 13.67
N ILE A 152 6.26 -21.32 13.82
CA ILE A 152 7.33 -22.30 13.68
C ILE A 152 7.46 -23.09 14.98
N GLY A 153 7.37 -24.42 14.89
CA GLY A 153 7.47 -25.32 16.03
C GLY A 153 8.92 -25.68 16.37
N VAL A 154 9.34 -25.39 17.60
CA VAL A 154 10.67 -25.67 18.14
C VAL A 154 10.57 -26.70 19.26
N SER A 155 11.19 -27.86 19.04
CA SER A 155 11.29 -28.90 20.07
C SER A 155 12.37 -28.54 21.10
N MET A 156 12.03 -28.62 22.38
CA MET A 156 12.96 -28.34 23.47
C MET A 156 13.89 -29.54 23.75
N PRO A 157 15.19 -29.32 24.08
CA PRO A 157 15.87 -28.02 24.16
C PRO A 157 16.20 -27.43 22.77
N ILE A 158 16.14 -26.10 22.67
CA ILE A 158 16.30 -25.29 21.42
C ILE A 158 17.56 -25.68 20.62
N ASN A 159 18.62 -26.12 21.31
CA ASN A 159 19.94 -26.39 20.73
C ASN A 159 20.06 -27.69 19.89
N ARG A 160 18.97 -28.38 19.51
CA ARG A 160 19.05 -29.70 18.85
C ARG A 160 18.23 -29.89 17.57
N GLY A 161 17.53 -28.88 17.05
CA GLY A 161 16.61 -29.03 15.92
C GLY A 161 17.12 -28.48 14.59
N LEU A 162 17.64 -29.33 13.69
CA LEU A 162 18.00 -28.95 12.30
C LEU A 162 16.82 -28.39 11.47
N GLY A 163 15.57 -28.70 11.85
CA GLY A 163 14.37 -28.25 11.14
C GLY A 163 14.02 -26.78 11.36
N VAL A 164 14.19 -26.29 12.59
CA VAL A 164 13.88 -24.90 12.99
C VAL A 164 14.80 -23.91 12.29
N GLU A 165 16.08 -24.24 12.20
CA GLU A 165 17.07 -23.43 11.49
C GLU A 165 16.71 -23.30 10.01
N ARG A 166 16.17 -24.37 9.39
CA ARG A 166 15.76 -24.35 7.99
C ARG A 166 14.53 -23.46 7.76
N GLU A 167 13.51 -23.58 8.60
CA GLU A 167 12.28 -22.77 8.48
C GLU A 167 12.56 -21.29 8.75
N LEU A 168 13.30 -20.96 9.80
CA LEU A 168 13.69 -19.57 10.08
C LEU A 168 14.57 -18.98 8.97
N SER A 169 15.51 -19.76 8.42
CA SER A 169 16.34 -19.31 7.30
C SER A 169 15.50 -19.08 6.03
N ALA A 170 14.55 -19.98 5.73
CA ALA A 170 13.63 -19.80 4.61
C ALA A 170 12.76 -18.55 4.79
N ARG A 171 12.29 -18.26 6.01
CA ARG A 171 11.55 -17.02 6.31
C ARG A 171 12.44 -15.79 6.18
N ALA A 172 13.70 -15.83 6.62
CA ALA A 172 14.65 -14.73 6.46
C ALA A 172 14.90 -14.42 4.98
N ALA A 173 15.23 -15.43 4.17
CA ALA A 173 15.42 -15.28 2.72
C ALA A 173 14.15 -14.75 2.05
N SER A 174 12.99 -15.22 2.51
CA SER A 174 11.73 -14.79 1.96
C SER A 174 11.40 -13.33 2.27
N LEU A 175 11.66 -12.89 3.49
CA LEU A 175 11.45 -11.51 3.89
C LEU A 175 12.42 -10.57 3.16
N ALA A 176 13.65 -11.03 2.87
CA ALA A 176 14.60 -10.27 2.07
C ALA A 176 14.07 -10.02 0.65
N GLN A 177 13.49 -11.05 0.02
CA GLN A 177 12.84 -10.92 -1.28
C GLN A 177 11.59 -10.04 -1.24
N VAL A 178 10.80 -10.08 -0.15
CA VAL A 178 9.69 -9.13 0.07
C VAL A 178 10.21 -7.69 0.15
N MET A 179 11.30 -7.44 0.88
CA MET A 179 11.90 -6.11 0.93
C MET A 179 12.37 -5.62 -0.43
N VAL A 180 13.03 -6.49 -1.20
CA VAL A 180 13.45 -6.21 -2.57
C VAL A 180 12.25 -5.83 -3.42
N GLY A 181 11.18 -6.62 -3.37
CA GLY A 181 9.96 -6.35 -4.13
C GLY A 181 9.33 -5.02 -3.75
N LEU A 182 9.21 -4.72 -2.46
CA LEU A 182 8.67 -3.46 -1.98
C LEU A 182 9.52 -2.25 -2.41
N SER A 183 10.84 -2.42 -2.46
CA SER A 183 11.76 -1.35 -2.88
C SER A 183 11.68 -1.07 -4.37
N LEU A 184 11.61 -2.12 -5.19
CA LEU A 184 11.38 -2.00 -6.64
C LEU A 184 10.02 -1.38 -6.95
N PHE A 185 8.99 -1.80 -6.22
CA PHE A 185 7.63 -1.31 -6.38
C PHE A 185 7.54 0.20 -6.16
N LEU A 186 8.20 0.72 -5.11
CA LEU A 186 8.04 2.12 -4.71
C LEU A 186 9.08 3.08 -5.26
N LEU A 187 10.36 2.68 -5.21
CA LEU A 187 11.44 3.63 -5.49
C LEU A 187 11.62 3.80 -6.99
N GLU A 188 11.39 2.73 -7.77
CA GLU A 188 11.66 2.70 -9.20
C GLU A 188 10.38 2.55 -10.04
N HIS A 189 9.22 2.31 -9.42
CA HIS A 189 7.99 1.91 -10.10
C HIS A 189 8.21 0.69 -11.02
N ASP A 190 9.17 -0.19 -10.68
CA ASP A 190 9.46 -1.42 -11.42
C ASP A 190 8.55 -2.54 -10.91
N TYR A 191 7.28 -2.50 -11.31
CA TYR A 191 6.30 -3.49 -10.85
C TYR A 191 6.60 -4.89 -11.36
N GLN A 192 7.24 -5.05 -12.53
CA GLN A 192 7.61 -6.36 -13.04
C GLN A 192 8.79 -6.97 -12.27
N GLY A 193 9.77 -6.16 -11.89
CA GLY A 193 10.84 -6.54 -10.97
C GLY A 193 10.29 -6.87 -9.57
N ALA A 194 9.38 -6.05 -9.06
CA ALA A 194 8.70 -6.29 -7.79
C ALA A 194 7.95 -7.62 -7.78
N LEU A 195 7.16 -7.89 -8.84
CA LEU A 195 6.44 -9.14 -9.02
C LEU A 195 7.39 -10.34 -9.00
N THR A 196 8.51 -10.25 -9.72
CA THR A 196 9.53 -11.31 -9.75
C THR A 196 10.10 -11.59 -8.36
N ALA A 197 10.35 -10.55 -7.57
CA ALA A 197 10.85 -10.69 -6.20
C ALA A 197 9.80 -11.31 -5.27
N PHE A 198 8.52 -10.92 -5.37
CA PHE A 198 7.44 -11.53 -4.58
C PHE A 198 7.15 -12.98 -4.99
N GLU A 199 7.30 -13.32 -6.27
CA GLU A 199 7.21 -14.71 -6.75
C GLU A 199 8.40 -15.56 -6.26
N ALA A 200 9.61 -15.00 -6.20
CA ALA A 200 10.76 -15.65 -5.57
C ALA A 200 10.52 -15.86 -4.07
N ALA A 201 10.04 -14.80 -3.40
CA ALA A 201 9.16 -14.80 -2.23
C ALA A 201 8.49 -16.15 -1.90
N ALA A 202 7.49 -16.34 -2.72
CA ALA A 202 6.53 -17.41 -2.76
C ALA A 202 7.11 -18.79 -3.06
N ALA A 203 8.19 -18.87 -3.84
CA ALA A 203 8.73 -20.13 -4.35
C ALA A 203 9.77 -20.78 -3.44
N LEU A 204 10.13 -20.16 -2.31
CA LEU A 204 11.18 -20.65 -1.43
C LEU A 204 10.84 -22.02 -0.80
N PRO A 205 11.73 -23.02 -0.92
CA PRO A 205 11.51 -24.33 -0.30
C PRO A 205 11.39 -24.25 1.22
N GLY A 206 10.42 -24.96 1.80
CA GLY A 206 10.16 -24.91 3.24
C GLY A 206 9.20 -23.81 3.67
N TRP A 207 8.55 -23.13 2.72
CA TRP A 207 7.35 -22.34 2.97
C TRP A 207 6.18 -22.91 2.16
N GLU A 208 5.47 -23.88 2.73
CA GLU A 208 4.33 -24.48 2.01
C GLU A 208 3.15 -23.50 1.92
N LYS A 209 2.35 -23.61 0.85
CA LYS A 209 1.26 -22.67 0.49
C LYS A 209 0.22 -22.42 1.60
N MET A 210 0.12 -23.29 2.60
CA MET A 210 -0.86 -23.19 3.70
C MET A 210 -0.26 -22.71 5.02
N GLU A 211 1.02 -22.32 5.03
CA GLU A 211 1.73 -21.87 6.23
C GLU A 211 1.74 -20.35 6.37
N GLY A 212 0.61 -19.67 6.17
CA GLY A 212 0.49 -18.22 6.40
C GLY A 212 1.17 -17.35 5.33
N ARG A 213 1.02 -17.72 4.06
CA ARG A 213 1.58 -16.99 2.91
C ARG A 213 0.59 -15.92 2.38
N GLU A 214 -0.52 -15.69 3.08
CA GLU A 214 -1.58 -14.78 2.63
C GLU A 214 -1.06 -13.39 2.28
N VAL A 215 -0.05 -12.92 3.01
CA VAL A 215 0.49 -11.59 2.78
C VAL A 215 1.31 -11.54 1.50
N VAL A 216 2.16 -12.52 1.21
CA VAL A 216 2.91 -12.55 -0.05
C VAL A 216 1.97 -12.69 -1.24
N ASP A 217 0.91 -13.51 -1.12
CA ASP A 217 -0.13 -13.58 -2.15
C ASP A 217 -0.83 -12.23 -2.34
N LEU A 218 -1.12 -11.51 -1.25
CA LEU A 218 -1.65 -10.15 -1.33
C LEU A 218 -0.67 -9.19 -2.04
N LEU A 219 0.63 -9.27 -1.75
CA LEU A 219 1.65 -8.44 -2.42
C LEU A 219 1.70 -8.72 -3.93
N ILE A 220 1.66 -10.00 -4.32
CA ILE A 220 1.61 -10.41 -5.73
C ILE A 220 0.34 -9.89 -6.39
N GLY A 221 -0.84 -10.09 -5.77
CA GLY A 221 -2.12 -9.62 -6.31
C GLY A 221 -2.17 -8.11 -6.52
N ASN A 222 -1.70 -7.33 -5.53
CA ASN A 222 -1.61 -5.87 -5.66
C ASN A 222 -0.60 -5.44 -6.74
N THR A 223 0.48 -6.18 -6.93
CA THR A 223 1.45 -5.89 -8.00
C THR A 223 0.88 -6.18 -9.38
N GLN A 224 0.08 -7.24 -9.52
CA GLN A 224 -0.65 -7.51 -10.75
C GLN A 224 -1.69 -6.42 -11.03
N LEU A 225 -2.36 -5.86 -10.02
CA LEU A 225 -3.24 -4.70 -10.20
C LEU A 225 -2.48 -3.47 -10.70
N ALA A 226 -1.29 -3.18 -10.16
CA ALA A 226 -0.46 -2.08 -10.64
C ALA A 226 -0.06 -2.26 -12.12
N LEU A 227 0.36 -3.47 -12.50
CA LEU A 227 0.65 -3.83 -13.89
C LEU A 227 -0.60 -3.76 -14.79
N ALA A 228 -1.78 -4.08 -14.26
CA ALA A 228 -3.03 -3.90 -14.98
C ALA A 228 -3.32 -2.41 -15.25
N VAL A 229 -3.03 -1.53 -14.28
CA VAL A 229 -3.15 -0.07 -14.46
C VAL A 229 -2.15 0.46 -15.50
N GLU A 230 -0.92 -0.06 -15.55
CA GLU A 230 0.03 0.29 -16.61
C GLU A 230 -0.45 -0.16 -18.00
N ALA A 231 -0.97 -1.39 -18.11
CA ALA A 231 -1.56 -1.89 -19.35
C ALA A 231 -2.77 -1.04 -19.77
N ALA A 232 -3.60 -0.64 -18.81
CA ALA A 232 -4.73 0.25 -19.03
C ALA A 232 -4.31 1.62 -19.58
N ALA A 233 -3.23 2.20 -19.05
CA ALA A 233 -2.67 3.45 -19.57
C ALA A 233 -2.17 3.33 -21.02
N ALA A 234 -1.78 2.13 -21.45
CA ALA A 234 -1.40 1.83 -22.83
C ALA A 234 -2.57 1.39 -23.73
N CYS A 235 -3.82 1.45 -23.24
CA CYS A 235 -5.01 0.90 -23.89
C CYS A 235 -4.88 -0.60 -24.25
N ASP A 236 -4.06 -1.36 -23.53
CA ASP A 236 -3.86 -2.79 -23.76
C ASP A 236 -4.89 -3.61 -22.98
N ARG A 237 -6.09 -3.73 -23.55
CA ARG A 237 -7.20 -4.49 -22.94
C ARG A 237 -6.83 -5.95 -22.63
N GLU A 238 -6.11 -6.63 -23.53
CA GLU A 238 -5.73 -8.03 -23.31
C GLU A 238 -4.74 -8.13 -22.15
N GLY A 239 -3.75 -7.23 -22.10
CA GLY A 239 -2.83 -7.10 -20.99
C GLY A 239 -3.55 -6.83 -19.66
N VAL A 240 -4.51 -5.91 -19.63
CA VAL A 240 -5.31 -5.64 -18.43
C VAL A 240 -5.98 -6.92 -17.93
N LEU A 241 -6.77 -7.59 -18.78
CA LEU A 241 -7.55 -8.76 -18.37
C LEU A 241 -6.66 -9.92 -17.90
N ALA A 242 -5.54 -10.16 -18.57
CA ALA A 242 -4.59 -11.20 -18.15
C ALA A 242 -3.99 -10.91 -16.76
N ARG A 243 -3.69 -9.64 -16.46
CA ARG A 243 -3.18 -9.24 -15.14
C ARG A 243 -4.25 -9.34 -14.06
N LEU A 244 -5.49 -9.01 -14.38
CA LEU A 244 -6.61 -9.16 -13.45
C LEU A 244 -6.89 -10.63 -13.10
N ASP A 245 -6.82 -11.54 -14.07
CA ASP A 245 -6.98 -12.98 -13.83
C ASP A 245 -5.93 -13.49 -12.83
N GLU A 246 -4.65 -13.12 -13.01
CA GLU A 246 -3.58 -13.47 -12.07
C GLU A 246 -3.78 -12.82 -10.70
N ALA A 247 -4.20 -11.55 -10.64
CA ALA A 247 -4.49 -10.87 -9.38
C ALA A 247 -5.57 -11.61 -8.57
N LEU A 248 -6.66 -12.01 -9.21
CA LEU A 248 -7.77 -12.72 -8.59
C LEU A 248 -7.33 -14.07 -8.00
N LEU A 249 -6.49 -14.84 -8.71
CA LEU A 249 -5.95 -16.11 -8.21
C LEU A 249 -5.21 -15.93 -6.88
N HIS A 250 -4.41 -14.86 -6.76
CA HIS A 250 -3.65 -14.58 -5.55
C HIS A 250 -4.51 -14.03 -4.42
N PHE A 251 -5.48 -13.15 -4.69
CA PHE A 251 -6.42 -12.70 -3.67
C PHE A 251 -7.30 -13.84 -3.14
N ASP A 252 -7.73 -14.76 -4.01
CA ASP A 252 -8.45 -15.97 -3.58
C ASP A 252 -7.58 -16.86 -2.69
N SER A 253 -6.30 -17.05 -3.03
CA SER A 253 -5.34 -17.78 -2.19
C SER A 253 -5.20 -17.13 -0.80
N ALA A 254 -5.05 -15.80 -0.75
CA ALA A 254 -4.94 -15.05 0.49
C ALA A 254 -6.22 -15.15 1.35
N GLY A 255 -7.40 -15.01 0.73
CA GLY A 255 -8.69 -15.12 1.42
C GLY A 255 -8.98 -16.54 1.94
N GLN A 256 -8.55 -17.59 1.24
CA GLN A 256 -8.68 -18.97 1.71
C GLN A 256 -7.80 -19.26 2.94
N GLN A 257 -6.59 -18.70 2.97
CA GLN A 257 -5.66 -18.85 4.10
C GLN A 257 -6.09 -18.00 5.31
N ALA A 258 -6.63 -16.80 5.06
CA ALA A 258 -7.08 -15.89 6.10
C ALA A 258 -8.49 -15.32 5.79
N PRO A 259 -9.57 -16.10 6.04
CA PRO A 259 -10.93 -15.68 5.71
C PRO A 259 -11.42 -14.44 6.47
N SER A 260 -10.78 -14.10 7.59
CA SER A 260 -11.03 -12.90 8.39
C SER A 260 -10.36 -11.65 7.83
N TYR A 261 -9.51 -11.76 6.81
CA TYR A 261 -8.62 -10.70 6.37
C TYR A 261 -9.24 -9.80 5.30
N ALA A 262 -9.66 -8.59 5.70
CA ALA A 262 -10.40 -7.68 4.84
C ALA A 262 -9.63 -7.28 3.56
N ARG A 263 -8.30 -7.15 3.62
CA ARG A 263 -7.49 -6.66 2.50
C ARG A 263 -7.51 -7.59 1.29
N ALA A 264 -7.61 -8.90 1.49
CA ALA A 264 -7.70 -9.86 0.38
C ALA A 264 -8.97 -9.63 -0.43
N TYR A 265 -10.12 -9.47 0.25
CA TYR A 265 -11.39 -9.19 -0.40
C TYR A 265 -11.44 -7.78 -1.01
N ALA A 266 -10.81 -6.78 -0.37
CA ALA A 266 -10.71 -5.44 -0.93
C ALA A 266 -9.93 -5.43 -2.27
N GLY A 267 -8.78 -6.10 -2.33
CA GLY A 267 -8.00 -6.23 -3.57
C GLY A 267 -8.76 -6.99 -4.65
N LYS A 268 -9.50 -8.04 -4.27
CA LYS A 268 -10.39 -8.78 -5.18
C LYS A 268 -11.51 -7.89 -5.74
N ALA A 269 -12.11 -7.04 -4.90
CA ALA A 269 -13.11 -6.07 -5.32
C ALA A 269 -12.53 -5.05 -6.32
N SER A 270 -11.32 -4.55 -6.09
CA SER A 270 -10.63 -3.66 -7.04
C SER A 270 -10.35 -4.36 -8.37
N ALA A 271 -9.94 -5.63 -8.35
CA ALA A 271 -9.72 -6.42 -9.57
C ALA A 271 -11.02 -6.61 -10.38
N HIS A 272 -12.11 -7.02 -9.72
CA HIS A 272 -13.40 -7.17 -10.38
C HIS A 272 -14.00 -5.83 -10.84
N TYR A 273 -13.74 -4.74 -10.11
CA TYR A 273 -14.10 -3.39 -10.55
C TYR A 273 -13.39 -3.03 -11.86
N LEU A 274 -12.07 -3.20 -11.94
CA LEU A 274 -11.33 -2.96 -13.18
C LEU A 274 -11.81 -3.88 -14.31
N ALA A 275 -12.09 -5.15 -14.01
CA ALA A 275 -12.65 -6.08 -14.98
C ALA A 275 -14.01 -5.58 -15.52
N SER A 276 -14.85 -4.96 -14.68
CA SER A 276 -16.13 -4.41 -15.12
C SER A 276 -15.99 -3.32 -16.18
N VAL A 277 -14.90 -2.56 -16.15
CA VAL A 277 -14.63 -1.46 -17.08
C VAL A 277 -13.89 -1.94 -18.34
N TRP A 278 -13.04 -2.96 -18.21
CA TRP A 278 -12.16 -3.45 -19.30
C TRP A 278 -12.63 -4.73 -20.00
N ALA A 279 -13.57 -5.48 -19.41
CA ALA A 279 -14.13 -6.67 -20.04
C ALA A 279 -14.94 -6.36 -21.32
N PRO A 280 -15.66 -5.23 -21.44
CA PRO A 280 -16.34 -4.90 -22.69
C PRO A 280 -15.40 -4.70 -23.88
N GLU A 281 -15.87 -4.97 -25.12
CA GLU A 281 -15.04 -4.89 -26.34
C GLU A 281 -14.68 -3.45 -26.74
N ASP A 282 -15.53 -2.47 -26.42
CA ASP A 282 -15.31 -1.04 -26.69
C ASP A 282 -14.09 -0.49 -25.94
N SER A 283 -13.73 -1.07 -24.79
CA SER A 283 -12.55 -0.67 -24.00
C SER A 283 -11.21 -0.86 -24.72
N ALA A 284 -11.15 -1.63 -25.82
CA ALA A 284 -9.92 -1.90 -26.58
C ALA A 284 -9.25 -0.64 -27.17
N ASN A 285 -9.96 0.48 -27.28
CA ASN A 285 -9.39 1.77 -27.70
C ASN A 285 -9.51 2.84 -26.61
N CYS A 286 -9.53 2.43 -25.33
CA CYS A 286 -9.83 3.31 -24.19
C CYS A 286 -11.20 4.02 -24.32
N GLN A 287 -12.17 3.37 -24.97
CA GLN A 287 -13.56 3.84 -25.02
C GLN A 287 -14.35 3.07 -23.96
N PHE A 288 -14.86 3.78 -22.96
CA PHE A 288 -15.58 3.18 -21.84
C PHE A 288 -17.07 3.52 -21.94
N GLU A 289 -17.74 3.02 -22.98
CA GLU A 289 -19.16 3.28 -23.23
C GLU A 289 -20.06 2.27 -22.52
N SER A 290 -19.51 1.09 -22.21
CA SER A 290 -20.25 0.01 -21.56
C SER A 290 -19.53 -0.57 -20.34
N VAL A 291 -20.27 -1.35 -19.55
CA VAL A 291 -19.82 -1.94 -18.29
C VAL A 291 -20.22 -3.40 -18.25
N ASP A 292 -19.31 -4.29 -17.87
CA ASP A 292 -19.62 -5.68 -17.58
C ASP A 292 -20.28 -5.80 -16.20
N LEU A 293 -21.61 -5.96 -16.21
CA LEU A 293 -22.43 -6.01 -15.00
C LEU A 293 -22.13 -7.25 -14.13
N ALA A 294 -21.62 -8.33 -14.72
CA ALA A 294 -21.26 -9.53 -13.97
C ALA A 294 -20.04 -9.28 -13.07
N SER A 295 -18.96 -8.73 -13.63
CA SER A 295 -17.77 -8.34 -12.86
C SER A 295 -18.10 -7.24 -11.85
N LEU A 296 -18.95 -6.27 -12.21
CA LEU A 296 -19.39 -5.24 -11.26
C LEU A 296 -20.15 -5.85 -10.07
N GLN A 297 -20.98 -6.87 -10.30
CA GLN A 297 -21.69 -7.57 -9.23
C GLN A 297 -20.72 -8.35 -8.33
N LEU A 298 -19.70 -9.01 -8.90
CA LEU A 298 -18.65 -9.66 -8.12
C LEU A 298 -17.88 -8.66 -7.26
N ALA A 299 -17.55 -7.48 -7.82
CA ALA A 299 -16.89 -6.41 -7.08
C ALA A 299 -17.72 -5.96 -5.85
N LYS A 300 -19.04 -5.86 -5.98
CA LYS A 300 -19.96 -5.55 -4.86
C LYS A 300 -19.96 -6.64 -3.79
N GLU A 301 -19.91 -7.90 -4.19
CA GLU A 301 -19.87 -9.03 -3.26
C GLU A 301 -18.56 -9.06 -2.48
N ASP A 302 -17.44 -8.84 -3.16
CA ASP A 302 -16.12 -8.84 -2.54
C ASP A 302 -15.92 -7.63 -1.61
N ILE A 303 -16.37 -6.42 -1.99
CA ILE A 303 -16.26 -5.27 -1.08
C ILE A 303 -17.17 -5.43 0.15
N ALA A 304 -18.34 -6.07 0.01
CA ALA A 304 -19.19 -6.41 1.15
C ALA A 304 -18.53 -7.47 2.05
N ALA A 305 -17.84 -8.47 1.48
CA ALA A 305 -17.05 -9.42 2.25
C ALA A 305 -15.89 -8.73 2.99
N ALA A 306 -15.20 -7.78 2.34
CA ALA A 306 -14.16 -6.97 2.97
C ALA A 306 -14.69 -6.20 4.18
N GLN A 307 -15.89 -5.62 4.10
CA GLN A 307 -16.53 -4.89 5.21
C GLN A 307 -16.98 -5.82 6.36
N GLN A 308 -17.34 -7.07 6.07
CA GLN A 308 -17.80 -8.05 7.07
C GLN A 308 -16.64 -8.82 7.74
N ALA A 309 -15.47 -8.80 7.12
CA ALA A 309 -14.28 -9.44 7.63
C ALA A 309 -13.88 -8.86 9.01
N SER A 310 -13.46 -9.72 9.93
CA SER A 310 -13.18 -9.31 11.32
C SER A 310 -11.84 -8.60 11.49
N GLU A 311 -10.86 -8.87 10.62
CA GLU A 311 -9.55 -8.23 10.62
C GLU A 311 -9.56 -7.08 9.60
N GLN A 312 -10.05 -5.92 10.06
CA GLN A 312 -10.08 -4.67 9.31
C GLN A 312 -8.72 -3.97 9.31
N PRO A 313 -8.33 -3.28 8.22
CA PRO A 313 -7.14 -2.43 8.24
C PRO A 313 -7.28 -1.31 9.27
N LYS A 314 -6.20 -1.00 10.00
CA LYS A 314 -6.20 0.02 11.06
C LYS A 314 -5.82 1.38 10.52
N GLU A 315 -4.94 1.39 9.54
CA GLU A 315 -4.38 2.56 8.88
C GLU A 315 -5.49 3.33 8.16
N ILE A 316 -5.54 4.63 8.40
CA ILE A 316 -6.58 5.49 7.80
C ILE A 316 -6.43 5.56 6.27
N GLY A 317 -5.20 5.54 5.75
CA GLY A 317 -4.91 5.49 4.32
C GLY A 317 -5.49 4.23 3.66
N VAL A 318 -5.20 3.05 4.23
CA VAL A 318 -5.71 1.77 3.70
C VAL A 318 -7.23 1.69 3.77
N ARG A 319 -7.83 2.09 4.89
CA ARG A 319 -9.30 2.18 4.99
C ARG A 319 -9.89 3.12 3.95
N SER A 320 -9.25 4.26 3.71
CA SER A 320 -9.72 5.23 2.73
C SER A 320 -9.63 4.69 1.30
N ARG A 321 -8.59 3.91 0.96
CA ARG A 321 -8.48 3.23 -0.35
C ARG A 321 -9.56 2.16 -0.54
N MET A 322 -9.88 1.41 0.51
CA MET A 322 -11.00 0.46 0.47
C MET A 322 -12.34 1.20 0.27
N LEU A 323 -12.55 2.33 0.94
CA LEU A 323 -13.71 3.20 0.70
C LEU A 323 -13.72 3.77 -0.72
N LEU A 324 -12.56 4.10 -1.30
CA LEU A 324 -12.49 4.57 -2.69
C LEU A 324 -12.93 3.49 -3.67
N THR A 325 -12.49 2.24 -3.47
CA THR A 325 -12.96 1.10 -4.26
C THR A 325 -14.48 0.94 -4.14
N GLU A 326 -15.03 1.03 -2.92
CA GLU A 326 -16.48 1.01 -2.70
C GLU A 326 -17.19 2.15 -3.45
N ALA A 327 -16.64 3.37 -3.40
CA ALA A 327 -17.21 4.51 -4.10
C ALA A 327 -17.16 4.35 -5.62
N GLN A 328 -16.06 3.84 -6.17
CA GLN A 328 -15.90 3.57 -7.60
C GLN A 328 -16.90 2.51 -8.09
N ILE A 329 -17.07 1.42 -7.34
CA ILE A 329 -18.09 0.40 -7.61
C ILE A 329 -19.48 1.02 -7.60
N GLY A 330 -19.81 1.82 -6.57
CA GLY A 330 -21.12 2.47 -6.46
C GLY A 330 -21.37 3.53 -7.54
N PHE A 331 -20.33 4.24 -7.98
CA PHE A 331 -20.41 5.19 -9.09
C PHE A 331 -20.71 4.46 -10.40
N MET A 332 -19.99 3.38 -10.71
CA MET A 332 -20.24 2.61 -11.93
C MET A 332 -21.60 1.92 -11.92
N ASP A 333 -22.06 1.46 -10.76
CA ASP A 333 -23.42 0.95 -10.60
C ASP A 333 -24.45 2.00 -10.97
N TRP A 334 -24.35 3.19 -10.37
CA TRP A 334 -25.22 4.32 -10.68
C TRP A 334 -25.17 4.72 -12.15
N TRP A 335 -23.96 4.85 -12.72
CA TRP A 335 -23.74 5.21 -14.12
C TRP A 335 -24.38 4.21 -15.08
N SER A 336 -24.33 2.92 -14.75
CA SER A 336 -24.92 1.86 -15.57
C SER A 336 -26.46 1.83 -15.56
N THR A 337 -27.10 2.60 -14.67
CA THR A 337 -28.56 2.67 -14.62
C THR A 337 -29.14 3.64 -15.64
N THR A 338 -30.21 3.22 -16.33
CA THR A 338 -30.92 4.03 -17.35
C THR A 338 -31.94 5.01 -16.77
N ALA A 339 -31.88 5.31 -15.47
CA ALA A 339 -32.87 6.16 -14.80
C ALA A 339 -32.59 7.66 -15.05
N ASP A 340 -33.60 8.51 -14.85
CA ASP A 340 -33.41 9.97 -14.87
C ASP A 340 -32.39 10.37 -13.79
N GLN A 341 -31.21 10.80 -14.23
CA GLN A 341 -30.12 11.20 -13.35
C GLN A 341 -30.24 12.70 -13.05
N THR A 342 -30.90 13.04 -11.93
CA THR A 342 -30.94 14.43 -11.45
C THR A 342 -29.84 14.70 -10.42
N LEU A 343 -29.44 15.97 -10.27
CA LEU A 343 -28.49 16.39 -9.24
C LEU A 343 -28.90 15.96 -7.82
N GLU A 344 -30.19 16.02 -7.51
CA GLU A 344 -30.70 15.61 -6.20
C GLU A 344 -30.55 14.10 -5.98
N LEU A 345 -30.88 13.29 -7.00
CA LEU A 345 -30.74 11.84 -6.93
C LEU A 345 -29.27 11.39 -6.91
N LEU A 346 -28.39 12.10 -7.61
CA LEU A 346 -26.94 11.87 -7.57
C LEU A 346 -26.40 12.00 -6.14
N LYS A 347 -26.75 13.09 -5.44
CA LYS A 347 -26.28 13.34 -4.07
C LYS A 347 -26.85 12.36 -3.03
N GLN A 348 -27.91 11.63 -3.39
CA GLN A 348 -28.49 10.57 -2.56
C GLN A 348 -27.85 9.19 -2.82
N GLN A 349 -26.98 9.06 -3.83
CA GLN A 349 -26.33 7.79 -4.12
C GLN A 349 -25.36 7.38 -3.00
N PRO A 350 -25.26 6.07 -2.67
CA PRO A 350 -24.36 5.60 -1.63
C PRO A 350 -22.90 6.02 -1.84
N PHE A 351 -22.41 6.00 -3.09
CA PHE A 351 -21.03 6.38 -3.38
C PHE A 351 -20.73 7.84 -3.01
N TRP A 352 -21.72 8.73 -3.12
CA TRP A 352 -21.56 10.14 -2.74
C TRP A 352 -21.22 10.27 -1.26
N ALA A 353 -22.02 9.62 -0.39
CA ALA A 353 -21.74 9.59 1.04
C ALA A 353 -20.41 8.90 1.38
N THR A 354 -19.99 7.89 0.60
CA THR A 354 -18.69 7.24 0.77
C THR A 354 -17.55 8.19 0.41
N THR A 355 -17.65 8.98 -0.67
CA THR A 355 -16.63 10.01 -0.99
C THR A 355 -16.53 11.09 0.07
N GLU A 356 -17.65 11.47 0.71
CA GLU A 356 -17.63 12.43 1.83
C GLU A 356 -16.83 11.91 3.03
N LYS A 357 -16.92 10.62 3.34
CA LYS A 357 -16.10 10.01 4.40
C LYS A 357 -14.61 10.05 4.05
N ILE A 358 -14.24 9.77 2.79
CA ILE A 358 -12.84 9.80 2.35
C ILE A 358 -12.29 11.23 2.46
N ILE A 359 -13.04 12.22 1.96
CA ILE A 359 -12.67 13.63 2.03
C ILE A 359 -12.52 14.08 3.49
N ALA A 360 -13.44 13.67 4.36
CA ALA A 360 -13.37 13.96 5.80
C ALA A 360 -12.12 13.35 6.45
N ASN A 361 -11.67 12.17 6.01
CA ASN A 361 -10.43 11.57 6.51
C ASN A 361 -9.17 12.38 6.15
N TYR A 362 -9.23 13.24 5.13
CA TYR A 362 -8.15 14.15 4.76
C TYR A 362 -8.26 15.54 5.40
N GLU A 363 -9.36 15.87 6.09
CA GLU A 363 -9.62 17.23 6.58
C GLU A 363 -8.42 17.84 7.33
N ASN A 364 -8.09 19.08 6.96
CA ASN A 364 -6.91 19.88 7.37
C ASN A 364 -5.55 19.47 6.78
N GLY A 365 -5.48 18.42 5.95
CA GLY A 365 -4.22 17.98 5.33
C GLY A 365 -3.28 17.22 6.26
N ASP A 366 -3.78 16.80 7.44
CA ASP A 366 -2.98 16.13 8.46
C ASP A 366 -2.66 14.66 8.11
N ASN A 367 -3.47 14.04 7.22
CA ASN A 367 -3.33 12.64 6.82
C ASN A 367 -2.84 12.53 5.38
N VAL A 368 -1.54 12.76 5.16
CA VAL A 368 -0.90 12.71 3.83
C VAL A 368 -1.17 11.39 3.08
N SER A 369 -1.27 10.26 3.79
CA SER A 369 -1.60 8.95 3.21
C SER A 369 -3.00 8.87 2.58
N VAL A 370 -3.86 9.86 2.84
CA VAL A 370 -5.22 9.95 2.29
C VAL A 370 -5.29 10.93 1.12
N GLY A 371 -4.27 11.79 0.91
CA GLY A 371 -4.35 12.91 -0.02
C GLY A 371 -4.73 12.50 -1.45
N GLN A 372 -3.98 11.60 -2.07
CA GLN A 372 -4.30 11.09 -3.41
C GLN A 372 -5.71 10.49 -3.48
N VAL A 373 -6.09 9.69 -2.48
CA VAL A 373 -7.41 9.03 -2.39
C VAL A 373 -8.55 10.05 -2.23
N ALA A 374 -8.34 11.11 -1.46
CA ALA A 374 -9.29 12.21 -1.32
C ALA A 374 -9.43 13.01 -2.62
N SER A 375 -8.33 13.19 -3.35
CA SER A 375 -8.34 13.78 -4.70
C SER A 375 -9.17 12.94 -5.66
N ASP A 376 -9.00 11.62 -5.64
CA ASP A 376 -9.79 10.70 -6.45
C ASP A 376 -11.29 10.66 -6.06
N ALA A 377 -11.61 10.80 -4.77
CA ALA A 377 -12.99 10.94 -4.32
C ALA A 377 -13.63 12.25 -4.82
N ARG A 378 -12.89 13.36 -4.84
CA ARG A 378 -13.33 14.65 -5.41
C ARG A 378 -13.52 14.53 -6.92
N LEU A 379 -12.59 13.89 -7.60
CA LEU A 379 -12.69 13.61 -9.03
C LEU A 379 -13.97 12.82 -9.37
N LEU A 380 -14.25 11.76 -8.61
CA LEU A 380 -15.45 10.92 -8.80
C LEU A 380 -16.75 11.72 -8.62
N ARG A 381 -16.81 12.62 -7.62
CA ARG A 381 -17.93 13.56 -7.45
C ARG A 381 -18.06 14.50 -8.64
N GLY A 382 -16.95 15.08 -9.09
CA GLY A 382 -16.91 15.97 -10.24
C GLY A 382 -17.39 15.30 -11.53
N GLN A 383 -16.97 14.05 -11.78
CA GLN A 383 -17.47 13.25 -12.90
C GLN A 383 -18.97 12.98 -12.80
N GLY A 384 -19.49 12.64 -11.62
CA GLY A 384 -20.94 12.48 -11.41
C GLY A 384 -21.72 13.77 -11.67
N LEU A 385 -21.20 14.91 -11.22
CA LEU A 385 -21.81 16.23 -11.46
C LEU A 385 -21.79 16.60 -12.94
N PHE A 386 -20.68 16.33 -13.63
CA PHE A 386 -20.55 16.51 -15.07
C PHE A 386 -21.58 15.67 -15.83
N ALA A 387 -21.76 14.40 -15.45
CA ALA A 387 -22.72 13.48 -16.05
C ALA A 387 -24.17 13.99 -16.03
N VAL A 388 -24.56 14.67 -14.94
CA VAL A 388 -25.89 15.28 -14.79
C VAL A 388 -25.97 16.70 -15.33
N GLY A 389 -24.91 17.17 -16.01
CA GLY A 389 -24.83 18.49 -16.64
C GLY A 389 -24.52 19.66 -15.70
N ASP A 390 -24.17 19.41 -14.43
CA ASP A 390 -23.83 20.46 -13.47
C ASP A 390 -22.33 20.79 -13.50
N CYS A 391 -21.89 21.38 -14.61
CA CYS A 391 -20.49 21.74 -14.83
C CYS A 391 -19.94 22.76 -13.81
N TRP A 392 -20.79 23.60 -13.21
CA TRP A 392 -20.34 24.57 -12.22
C TRP A 392 -19.93 23.88 -10.93
N SER A 393 -20.80 23.03 -10.38
CA SER A 393 -20.45 22.26 -9.18
C SER A 393 -19.31 21.28 -9.46
N ALA A 394 -19.23 20.71 -10.68
CA ALA A 394 -18.13 19.82 -11.06
C ALA A 394 -16.78 20.54 -10.99
N GLN A 395 -16.71 21.79 -11.45
CA GLN A 395 -15.51 22.61 -11.38
C GLN A 395 -15.05 22.88 -9.94
N ASP A 396 -15.98 23.09 -9.01
CA ASP A 396 -15.65 23.26 -7.58
C ASP A 396 -14.98 22.00 -7.01
N GLU A 397 -15.48 20.81 -7.37
CA GLU A 397 -14.86 19.54 -6.95
C GLU A 397 -13.48 19.34 -7.59
N PHE A 398 -13.33 19.68 -8.87
CA PHE A 398 -12.04 19.60 -9.56
C PHE A 398 -11.00 20.59 -9.00
N ASP A 399 -11.41 21.81 -8.64
CA ASP A 399 -10.53 22.76 -7.94
C ASP A 399 -10.12 22.25 -6.56
N ALA A 400 -11.05 21.65 -5.83
CA ALA A 400 -10.74 21.03 -4.54
C ALA A 400 -9.76 19.86 -4.68
N ALA A 401 -9.87 19.06 -5.76
CA ALA A 401 -8.90 18.00 -6.06
C ALA A 401 -7.50 18.57 -6.36
N LEU A 402 -7.40 19.58 -7.22
CA LEU A 402 -6.12 20.22 -7.58
C LEU A 402 -5.41 20.91 -6.40
N ALA A 403 -6.18 21.34 -5.40
CA ALA A 403 -5.67 21.96 -4.17
C ALA A 403 -4.98 20.97 -3.22
N ILE A 404 -5.22 19.67 -3.37
CA ILE A 404 -4.58 18.62 -2.57
C ILE A 404 -3.13 18.46 -3.01
N ALA A 405 -2.19 18.67 -2.07
CA ALA A 405 -0.76 18.70 -2.36
C ALA A 405 -0.25 17.35 -2.89
N GLU A 406 -0.77 16.25 -2.35
CA GLU A 406 -0.38 14.89 -2.69
C GLU A 406 -0.96 14.38 -4.03
N THR A 407 -1.75 15.20 -4.74
CA THR A 407 -2.28 14.78 -6.05
C THR A 407 -1.15 14.61 -7.06
N ALA A 408 -0.97 13.38 -7.55
CA ALA A 408 0.05 13.01 -8.52
C ALA A 408 -0.08 13.80 -9.84
N PRO A 409 1.02 14.04 -10.58
CA PRO A 409 0.98 14.79 -11.84
C PRO A 409 -0.01 14.22 -12.87
N GLU A 410 -0.03 12.90 -13.06
CA GLU A 410 -0.94 12.18 -13.96
C GLU A 410 -2.39 12.50 -13.59
N ARG A 411 -2.70 12.47 -12.29
CA ARG A 411 -4.03 12.79 -11.79
C ARG A 411 -4.36 14.27 -11.98
N ARG A 412 -3.41 15.18 -11.73
CA ARG A 412 -3.61 16.62 -11.98
C ARG A 412 -3.89 16.90 -13.45
N MET A 413 -3.22 16.20 -14.36
CA MET A 413 -3.45 16.29 -15.80
C MET A 413 -4.88 15.87 -16.17
N GLU A 414 -5.35 14.73 -15.65
CA GLU A 414 -6.72 14.25 -15.83
C GLU A 414 -7.76 15.28 -15.33
N VAL A 415 -7.56 15.81 -14.12
CA VAL A 415 -8.47 16.81 -13.53
C VAL A 415 -8.53 18.08 -14.38
N TRP A 416 -7.38 18.55 -14.91
CA TRP A 416 -7.36 19.70 -15.83
C TRP A 416 -8.06 19.42 -17.15
N SER A 417 -7.96 18.18 -17.68
CA SER A 417 -8.71 17.77 -18.87
C SER A 417 -10.22 17.90 -18.63
N LEU A 418 -10.72 17.30 -17.56
CA LEU A 418 -12.15 17.31 -17.23
C LEU A 418 -12.68 18.71 -16.94
N LYS A 419 -11.87 19.59 -16.34
CA LYS A 419 -12.20 21.02 -16.25
C LYS A 419 -12.36 21.66 -17.61
N GLY A 420 -11.48 21.33 -18.56
CA GLY A 420 -11.58 21.75 -19.95
C GLY A 420 -12.91 21.35 -20.58
N ASP A 421 -13.31 20.08 -20.41
CA ASP A 421 -14.58 19.56 -20.92
C ASP A 421 -15.78 20.32 -20.34
N CYS A 422 -15.81 20.56 -19.02
CA CYS A 422 -16.83 21.41 -18.38
C CYS A 422 -16.87 22.83 -18.99
N PHE A 423 -15.72 23.44 -19.25
CA PHE A 423 -15.70 24.78 -19.87
C PHE A 423 -16.19 24.77 -21.31
N VAL A 424 -16.01 23.67 -22.06
CA VAL A 424 -16.58 23.52 -23.40
C VAL A 424 -18.11 23.47 -23.33
N GLU A 425 -18.67 22.66 -22.44
CA GLU A 425 -20.13 22.58 -22.23
C GLU A 425 -20.74 23.94 -21.82
N LEU A 426 -20.01 24.69 -21.00
CA LEU A 426 -20.40 26.06 -20.61
C LEU A 426 -20.14 27.12 -21.69
N GLN A 427 -19.64 26.74 -22.88
CA GLN A 427 -19.27 27.62 -23.99
C GLN A 427 -18.21 28.68 -23.62
N GLN A 428 -17.35 28.36 -22.66
CA GLN A 428 -16.25 29.21 -22.19
C GLN A 428 -14.94 28.83 -22.87
N THR A 429 -14.87 29.01 -24.19
CA THR A 429 -13.75 28.57 -25.04
C THR A 429 -12.37 29.03 -24.56
N SER A 430 -12.25 30.25 -24.00
CA SER A 430 -10.98 30.74 -23.45
C SER A 430 -10.55 29.92 -22.22
N ALA A 431 -11.46 29.71 -21.28
CA ALA A 431 -11.17 28.96 -20.06
C ALA A 431 -10.89 27.47 -20.35
N ALA A 432 -11.61 26.89 -21.31
CA ALA A 432 -11.35 25.53 -21.80
C ALA A 432 -9.93 25.40 -22.37
N SER A 433 -9.52 26.36 -23.22
CA SER A 433 -8.16 26.40 -23.78
C SER A 433 -7.09 26.53 -22.69
N ASP A 434 -7.34 27.34 -21.67
CA ASP A 434 -6.44 27.50 -20.52
C ASP A 434 -6.33 26.23 -19.68
N ALA A 435 -7.43 25.53 -19.44
CA ALA A 435 -7.43 24.24 -18.74
C ALA A 435 -6.65 23.16 -19.51
N TYR A 436 -6.92 22.99 -20.81
CA TYR A 436 -6.15 22.07 -21.66
C TYR A 436 -4.68 22.46 -21.78
N ASN A 437 -4.34 23.74 -21.67
CA ASN A 437 -2.95 24.19 -21.60
C ASN A 437 -2.24 23.69 -20.34
N GLN A 438 -2.92 23.69 -19.18
CA GLN A 438 -2.35 23.15 -17.95
C GLN A 438 -2.12 21.64 -18.08
N ALA A 439 -3.10 20.91 -18.59
CA ALA A 439 -2.96 19.47 -18.85
C ALA A 439 -1.80 19.16 -19.83
N LEU A 440 -1.70 19.90 -20.93
CA LEU A 440 -0.60 19.78 -21.89
C LEU A 440 0.78 20.05 -21.29
N GLN A 441 0.90 21.00 -20.36
CA GLN A 441 2.18 21.26 -19.69
C GLN A 441 2.61 20.07 -18.85
N ILE A 442 1.68 19.45 -18.15
CA ILE A 442 1.94 18.25 -17.35
C ILE A 442 2.26 17.06 -18.27
N ALA A 443 1.50 16.85 -19.34
CA ALA A 443 1.77 15.81 -20.34
C ALA A 443 3.21 15.89 -20.90
N ARG A 444 3.70 17.11 -21.14
CA ARG A 444 5.10 17.37 -21.58
C ARG A 444 6.13 17.06 -20.51
N GLN A 445 5.82 17.29 -19.23
CA GLN A 445 6.69 16.94 -18.11
C GLN A 445 6.78 15.42 -17.94
N LEU A 446 5.66 14.73 -18.13
CA LEU A 446 5.56 13.27 -18.09
C LEU A 446 6.14 12.60 -19.35
N GLY A 447 6.25 13.33 -20.46
CA GLY A 447 6.73 12.80 -21.74
C GLY A 447 5.70 11.94 -22.48
N SER A 448 4.41 12.06 -22.14
CA SER A 448 3.32 11.31 -22.79
C SER A 448 3.00 11.89 -24.18
N ALA A 449 3.46 11.22 -25.23
CA ALA A 449 3.28 11.69 -26.61
C ALA A 449 1.80 11.74 -27.03
N ASP A 450 1.00 10.79 -26.57
CA ASP A 450 -0.41 10.67 -26.92
C ASP A 450 -1.24 11.76 -26.24
N ASP A 451 -1.00 12.03 -24.95
CA ASP A 451 -1.65 13.12 -24.23
C ASP A 451 -1.27 14.49 -24.82
N ILE A 452 0.01 14.65 -25.20
CA ILE A 452 0.46 15.87 -25.91
C ILE A 452 -0.33 16.07 -27.20
N ALA A 453 -0.46 15.01 -28.01
CA ALA A 453 -1.19 15.07 -29.27
C ALA A 453 -2.68 15.37 -29.05
N TYR A 454 -3.29 14.74 -28.03
CA TYR A 454 -4.68 14.97 -27.63
C TYR A 454 -4.93 16.42 -27.25
N PHE A 455 -4.19 16.96 -26.28
CA PHE A 455 -4.42 18.33 -25.80
C PHE A 455 -4.08 19.39 -26.86
N GLU A 456 -3.11 19.14 -27.74
CA GLU A 456 -2.85 20.01 -28.90
C GLU A 456 -3.99 19.96 -29.93
N ALA A 457 -4.65 18.82 -30.12
CA ALA A 457 -5.82 18.71 -30.98
C ALA A 457 -7.04 19.42 -30.35
N ALA A 458 -7.34 19.17 -29.08
CA ALA A 458 -8.46 19.79 -28.36
C ALA A 458 -8.37 21.32 -28.40
N ARG A 459 -7.19 21.89 -28.14
CA ARG A 459 -6.97 23.34 -28.22
C ARG A 459 -7.14 23.91 -29.62
N ARG A 460 -6.70 23.18 -30.66
CA ARG A 460 -6.89 23.63 -32.05
C ARG A 460 -8.36 23.69 -32.43
N GLN A 461 -9.15 22.71 -32.00
CA GLN A 461 -10.60 22.70 -32.25
C GLN A 461 -11.30 23.92 -31.63
N LEU A 462 -10.91 24.32 -30.40
CA LEU A 462 -11.43 25.53 -29.75
C LEU A 462 -11.09 26.83 -30.49
N SER A 463 -9.99 26.85 -31.25
CA SER A 463 -9.56 28.01 -32.03
C SER A 463 -10.12 28.07 -33.45
N ALA A 464 -10.78 27.00 -33.92
CA ALA A 464 -11.34 26.96 -35.26
C ALA A 464 -12.57 27.88 -35.34
N PRO A 465 -12.70 28.71 -36.40
CA PRO A 465 -13.92 29.49 -36.60
C PRO A 465 -15.10 28.53 -36.75
N ALA A 466 -16.23 28.83 -36.08
CA ALA A 466 -17.46 28.05 -36.20
C ALA A 466 -17.78 27.83 -37.68
N ALA A 467 -17.94 26.56 -38.09
CA ALA A 467 -18.31 26.23 -39.46
C ALA A 467 -19.65 26.92 -39.79
N PRO A 468 -19.76 27.58 -40.96
CA PRO A 468 -20.87 28.47 -41.30
C PRO A 468 -22.22 27.75 -41.43
#